data_AF-A0A518BMB3-F1
#
_entry.id   AF-A0A518BMB3-F1
#
_cell.length_a   1.000
_cell.length_b   1.000
_cell.length_c   1.000
_cell.angle_alpha   90.00
_cell.angle_beta   90.00
_cell.angle_gamma   90.00
#
_symmetry.space_group_name_H-M   'P 1'
#
loop_
_entity.id
_entity.type
_entity.pdbx_description
1 polymer ?
#
loop_
_entity_poly.entity_id
_entity_poly.type
_entity_poly.pdbx_seq_one_letter_code
_entity_poly.pdbx_strand_id
1 'polypeptide(L)'
;MAAAPTHPLTTSDRAALAVAAGYVLIAAPYAWMRDNSEFLMYVAVLVVIGAGVLALHRRVGLHPGAVWGLVAWGAMHLGGGLLRLADLGLADGGDEVLYGLWLVPGLLRYDQLVHALGFGLCTWLCWQGLRARLADPRPSFGLLLLCALGGMGLGAANEIVEFMAVLALPETGVGGYENTAWDLVFNFIGASVAGVAIGWRSKTARPSSAD
;
A
#
# COMPACT_ATOMS: atom_id res chain seq x y z
N MET A 1 7.25 -32.66 0.16
CA MET A 1 7.81 -31.29 0.15
C MET A 1 8.11 -30.89 1.59
N ALA A 2 9.36 -30.54 1.91
CA ALA A 2 9.67 -29.98 3.23
C ALA A 2 8.90 -28.67 3.42
N ALA A 3 8.33 -28.45 4.61
CA ALA A 3 7.66 -27.19 4.92
C ALA A 3 8.66 -26.04 4.78
N ALA A 4 8.34 -25.02 3.99
CA ALA A 4 9.21 -23.86 3.84
C ALA A 4 9.46 -23.22 5.22
N PRO A 5 10.71 -22.85 5.55
CA PRO A 5 11.06 -22.31 6.85
C PRO A 5 10.20 -21.07 7.17
N THR A 6 9.79 -20.95 8.44
CA THR A 6 9.00 -19.81 8.90
C THR A 6 9.84 -18.88 9.75
N HIS A 7 9.89 -17.60 9.40
CA HIS A 7 10.52 -16.58 10.21
C HIS A 7 9.65 -16.27 11.45
N PRO A 8 10.23 -16.28 12.67
CA PRO A 8 9.53 -15.86 13.87
C PRO A 8 9.31 -14.35 13.86
N LEU A 9 8.24 -13.88 14.51
CA LEU A 9 7.98 -12.45 14.66
C LEU A 9 8.97 -11.83 15.64
N THR A 10 9.60 -10.74 15.23
CA THR A 10 10.45 -9.91 16.06
C THR A 10 9.62 -9.00 16.98
N THR A 11 10.28 -8.31 17.91
CA THR A 11 9.62 -7.27 18.72
C THR A 11 9.10 -6.12 17.86
N SER A 12 9.84 -5.75 16.80
CA SER A 12 9.40 -4.74 15.84
C SER A 12 8.13 -5.18 15.11
N ASP A 13 8.05 -6.44 14.69
CA ASP A 13 6.85 -6.95 14.00
C ASP A 13 5.62 -6.93 14.90
N ARG A 14 5.79 -7.32 16.18
CA ARG A 14 4.71 -7.25 17.17
C ARG A 14 4.24 -5.81 17.40
N ALA A 15 5.17 -4.85 17.46
CA ALA A 15 4.83 -3.44 17.59
C ALA A 15 4.06 -2.92 16.37
N ALA A 16 4.53 -3.24 15.16
CA ALA A 16 3.85 -2.89 13.91
C ALA A 16 2.42 -3.46 13.85
N LEU A 17 2.25 -4.74 14.23
CA LEU A 17 0.93 -5.38 14.32
C LEU A 17 0.03 -4.72 15.36
N ALA A 18 0.57 -4.34 16.52
CA ALA A 18 -0.19 -3.67 17.57
C ALA A 18 -0.69 -2.30 17.11
N VAL A 19 0.15 -1.52 16.41
CA VAL A 19 -0.24 -0.23 15.83
C VAL A 19 -1.33 -0.44 14.77
N ALA A 20 -1.15 -1.43 13.88
CA ALA A 20 -2.13 -1.74 12.85
C ALA A 20 -3.49 -2.16 13.43
N ALA A 21 -3.48 -3.06 14.40
CA ALA A 21 -4.68 -3.46 15.12
C ALA A 21 -5.32 -2.26 15.84
N GLY A 22 -4.51 -1.39 16.44
CA GLY A 22 -4.99 -0.20 17.14
C GLY A 22 -5.81 0.72 16.25
N TYR A 23 -5.30 1.10 15.08
CA TYR A 23 -6.08 1.98 14.19
C TYR A 23 -7.31 1.26 13.60
N VAL A 24 -7.28 -0.06 13.37
CA VAL A 24 -8.44 -0.82 12.88
C VAL A 24 -9.54 -0.86 13.94
N LEU A 25 -9.15 -1.12 15.20
CA LEU A 25 -10.07 -1.17 16.33
C LEU A 25 -10.69 0.19 16.67
N ILE A 26 -10.10 1.29 16.21
CA ILE A 26 -10.68 2.63 16.30
C ILE A 26 -11.58 2.91 15.09
N ALA A 27 -11.08 2.63 13.88
CA ALA A 27 -11.75 2.98 12.63
C ALA A 27 -13.04 2.17 12.41
N ALA A 28 -13.03 0.87 12.71
CA ALA A 28 -14.20 0.00 12.46
C ALA A 28 -15.41 0.38 13.33
N PRO A 29 -15.29 0.54 14.67
CA PRO A 29 -16.42 1.01 15.47
C PRO A 29 -16.87 2.42 15.11
N TYR A 30 -15.93 3.31 14.78
CA TYR A 30 -16.28 4.66 14.34
C TYR A 30 -17.13 4.65 13.07
N ALA A 31 -16.73 3.88 12.06
CA ALA A 31 -17.49 3.74 10.81
C ALA A 31 -18.86 3.09 11.03
N TRP A 32 -18.93 2.08 11.91
CA TRP A 32 -20.20 1.47 12.32
C TRP A 32 -21.16 2.47 12.96
N MET A 33 -20.66 3.31 13.87
CA MET A 33 -21.46 4.36 14.52
C MET A 33 -21.98 5.43 13.56
N ARG A 34 -21.38 5.54 12.37
CA ARG A 34 -21.74 6.50 11.32
C ARG A 34 -22.53 5.86 10.17
N ASP A 35 -22.90 4.58 10.30
CA ASP A 35 -23.59 3.79 9.27
C ASP A 35 -22.85 3.79 7.91
N ASN A 36 -21.52 3.85 7.95
CA ASN A 36 -20.68 3.88 6.75
C ASN A 36 -20.31 2.46 6.31
N SER A 37 -21.24 1.81 5.60
CA SER A 37 -21.09 0.43 5.11
C SER A 37 -19.95 0.27 4.11
N GLU A 38 -19.70 1.29 3.28
CA GLU A 38 -18.58 1.32 2.33
C GLU A 38 -17.25 1.20 3.07
N PHE A 39 -17.04 2.04 4.07
CA PHE A 39 -15.80 2.03 4.83
C PHE A 39 -15.62 0.74 5.64
N LEU A 40 -16.70 0.17 6.18
CA LEU A 40 -16.63 -1.12 6.88
C LEU A 40 -16.18 -2.26 5.96
N MET A 41 -16.63 -2.27 4.71
CA MET A 41 -16.15 -3.23 3.71
C MET A 41 -14.65 -3.05 3.44
N TYR A 42 -14.17 -1.80 3.29
CA TYR A 42 -12.73 -1.54 3.12
C TYR A 42 -11.89 -1.95 4.34
N VAL A 43 -12.39 -1.75 5.56
CA VAL A 43 -11.74 -2.27 6.77
C VAL A 43 -11.61 -3.80 6.71
N ALA A 44 -12.68 -4.51 6.28
CA ALA A 44 -12.62 -5.96 6.13
C ALA A 44 -11.58 -6.40 5.09
N VAL A 45 -11.52 -5.72 3.94
CA VAL A 45 -10.49 -5.94 2.91
C VAL A 45 -9.10 -5.72 3.50
N LEU A 46 -8.89 -4.63 4.23
CA LEU A 46 -7.60 -4.30 4.85
C LEU A 46 -7.15 -5.40 5.83
N VAL A 47 -8.07 -5.97 6.61
CA VAL A 47 -7.77 -7.09 7.52
C VAL A 47 -7.35 -8.34 6.74
N VAL A 48 -8.04 -8.65 5.64
CA VAL A 48 -7.69 -9.80 4.78
C VAL A 48 -6.32 -9.60 4.13
N ILE A 49 -6.05 -8.43 3.56
CA ILE A 49 -4.75 -8.08 2.98
C ILE A 49 -3.67 -8.12 4.05
N GLY A 50 -3.92 -7.56 5.24
CA GLY A 50 -2.99 -7.57 6.37
C GLY A 50 -2.63 -8.98 6.83
N ALA A 51 -3.60 -9.90 6.87
CA ALA A 51 -3.35 -11.31 7.16
C ALA A 51 -2.48 -11.97 6.06
N GLY A 52 -2.74 -11.65 4.79
CA GLY A 52 -1.93 -12.09 3.66
C GLY A 52 -0.48 -11.57 3.73
N VAL A 53 -0.29 -10.30 4.07
CA VAL A 53 1.03 -9.68 4.29
C VAL A 53 1.75 -10.34 5.45
N LEU A 54 1.06 -10.62 6.56
CA LEU A 54 1.66 -11.31 7.70
C LEU A 54 2.11 -12.73 7.29
N ALA A 55 1.27 -13.47 6.56
CA ALA A 55 1.64 -14.78 6.04
C ALA A 55 2.86 -14.71 5.10
N LEU A 56 2.91 -13.72 4.21
CA LEU A 56 4.06 -13.45 3.34
C LEU A 56 5.32 -13.14 4.16
N HIS A 57 5.21 -12.26 5.15
CA HIS A 57 6.31 -11.88 6.04
C HIS A 57 6.92 -13.10 6.73
N ARG A 58 6.07 -14.00 7.25
CA ARG A 58 6.55 -15.23 7.88
C ARG A 58 7.27 -16.17 6.92
N ARG A 59 7.09 -16.05 5.61
CA ARG A 59 7.73 -16.89 4.58
C ARG A 59 8.94 -16.24 3.92
N VAL A 60 8.99 -14.91 3.88
CA VAL A 60 10.01 -14.14 3.15
C VAL A 60 10.98 -13.45 4.12
N GLY A 61 10.55 -13.12 5.34
CA GLY A 61 11.32 -12.31 6.27
C GLY A 61 11.51 -10.89 5.74
N LEU A 62 10.40 -10.17 5.53
CA LEU A 62 10.42 -8.80 5.01
C LEU A 62 11.25 -7.89 5.91
N HIS A 63 11.90 -6.92 5.28
CA HIS A 63 12.65 -5.87 5.95
C HIS A 63 11.72 -5.06 6.88
N PRO A 64 12.12 -4.73 8.12
CA PRO A 64 11.27 -3.99 9.05
C PRO A 64 10.72 -2.68 8.49
N GLY A 65 11.52 -1.96 7.69
CA GLY A 65 11.08 -0.75 7.00
C GLY A 65 9.93 -0.98 6.00
N ALA A 66 9.85 -2.15 5.37
CA ALA A 66 8.73 -2.49 4.49
C ALA A 66 7.47 -2.79 5.31
N VAL A 67 7.62 -3.50 6.43
CA VAL A 67 6.50 -3.78 7.35
C VAL A 67 5.92 -2.47 7.90
N TRP A 68 6.77 -1.59 8.43
CA TRP A 68 6.32 -0.27 8.92
C TRP A 68 5.77 0.62 7.79
N GLY A 69 6.33 0.54 6.59
CA GLY A 69 5.78 1.21 5.42
C GLY A 69 4.35 0.76 5.13
N LEU A 70 4.05 -0.54 5.19
CA LEU A 70 2.69 -1.06 5.01
C LEU A 70 1.74 -0.66 6.14
N VAL A 71 2.22 -0.60 7.38
CA VAL A 71 1.41 -0.09 8.50
C VAL A 71 1.07 1.39 8.31
N ALA A 72 2.04 2.21 7.91
CA ALA A 72 1.82 3.62 7.60
C ALA A 72 0.84 3.78 6.42
N TRP A 73 1.03 2.99 5.36
CA TRP A 73 0.14 3.00 4.19
C TRP A 73 -1.30 2.58 4.54
N GLY A 74 -1.47 1.55 5.37
CA GLY A 74 -2.79 1.15 5.88
C GLY A 74 -3.46 2.24 6.72
N ALA A 75 -2.70 2.94 7.57
CA ALA A 75 -3.21 4.09 8.32
C ALA A 75 -3.61 5.25 7.39
N MET A 76 -2.82 5.52 6.34
CA MET A 76 -3.12 6.55 5.34
C MET A 76 -4.40 6.23 4.56
N HIS A 77 -4.63 4.97 4.19
CA HIS A 77 -5.86 4.54 3.52
C HIS A 77 -7.09 4.68 4.43
N LEU A 78 -7.01 4.24 5.68
CA LEU A 78 -8.12 4.40 6.62
C LEU A 78 -8.39 5.88 6.92
N GLY A 79 -7.34 6.68 7.12
CA GLY A 79 -7.50 8.14 7.27
C GLY A 79 -8.13 8.77 6.04
N GLY A 80 -7.69 8.36 4.85
CA GLY A 80 -8.18 8.81 3.54
C GLY A 80 -9.69 8.69 3.38
N GLY A 81 -10.25 7.54 3.75
CA GLY A 81 -11.69 7.25 3.61
C GLY A 81 -12.55 7.64 4.82
N LEU A 82 -11.95 7.95 5.96
CA LEU A 82 -12.69 8.22 7.21
C LEU A 82 -12.73 9.69 7.60
N LEU A 83 -11.64 10.42 7.38
CA LEU A 83 -11.51 11.80 7.82
C LEU A 83 -12.20 12.72 6.83
N ARG A 84 -13.23 13.43 7.28
CA ARG A 84 -13.95 14.42 6.49
C ARG A 84 -13.17 15.74 6.46
N LEU A 85 -13.07 16.36 5.29
CA LEU A 85 -12.34 17.62 5.13
C LEU A 85 -12.95 18.76 5.96
N ALA A 86 -14.28 18.77 6.09
CA ALA A 86 -14.98 19.73 6.94
C ALA A 86 -14.56 19.61 8.41
N ASP A 87 -14.42 18.39 8.93
CA ASP A 87 -14.02 18.14 10.33
C ASP A 87 -12.56 18.56 10.58
N LEU A 88 -11.74 18.63 9.52
CA LEU A 88 -10.35 19.10 9.57
C LEU A 88 -10.20 20.60 9.30
N GLY A 89 -11.30 21.32 8.98
CA GLY A 89 -11.26 22.73 8.58
C GLY A 89 -10.58 22.98 7.23
N LEU A 90 -10.56 21.97 6.36
CA LEU A 90 -9.93 22.02 5.03
C LEU A 90 -10.93 22.25 3.89
N ALA A 91 -12.23 22.22 4.19
CA ALA A 91 -13.31 22.52 3.25
C ALA A 91 -14.51 23.14 3.97
N ASP A 92 -15.27 23.99 3.27
CA ASP A 92 -16.49 24.63 3.78
C ASP A 92 -17.68 23.65 3.70
N GLY A 93 -17.74 22.71 4.64
CA GLY A 93 -18.80 21.69 4.72
C GLY A 93 -18.69 20.58 3.68
N GLY A 94 -19.73 19.74 3.59
CA GLY A 94 -19.80 18.61 2.68
C GLY A 94 -19.30 17.27 3.24
N ASP A 95 -19.43 16.23 2.42
CA ASP A 95 -19.07 14.84 2.77
C ASP A 95 -17.74 14.39 2.15
N GLU A 96 -16.98 15.33 1.57
CA GLU A 96 -15.67 15.03 1.00
C GLU A 96 -14.70 14.56 2.08
N VAL A 97 -14.06 13.44 1.80
CA VAL A 97 -13.07 12.81 2.68
C VAL A 97 -11.65 13.15 2.26
N LEU A 98 -10.68 12.80 3.08
CA LEU A 98 -9.28 13.14 2.90
C LEU A 98 -8.72 12.70 1.54
N TYR A 99 -9.22 11.64 0.91
CA TYR A 99 -8.86 11.27 -0.47
C TYR A 99 -9.09 12.38 -1.51
N GLY A 100 -10.17 13.14 -1.38
CA GLY A 100 -10.52 14.23 -2.29
C GLY A 100 -9.57 15.43 -2.19
N LEU A 101 -8.81 15.54 -1.10
CA LEU A 101 -7.94 16.69 -0.85
C LEU A 101 -6.89 16.88 -1.95
N TRP A 102 -6.92 18.05 -2.58
CA TRP A 102 -5.84 18.50 -3.44
C TRP A 102 -4.64 18.97 -2.60
N LEU A 103 -3.57 18.19 -2.59
CA LEU A 103 -2.28 18.59 -2.02
C LEU A 103 -1.60 19.64 -2.90
N VAL A 104 -1.72 19.46 -4.22
CA VAL A 104 -1.35 20.45 -5.23
C VAL A 104 -2.54 20.63 -6.16
N PRO A 105 -3.22 21.79 -6.17
CA PRO A 105 -4.43 22.01 -6.96
C PRO A 105 -4.25 21.63 -8.44
N GLY A 106 -5.13 20.75 -8.94
CA GLY A 106 -5.13 20.29 -10.33
C GLY A 106 -4.00 19.33 -10.72
N LEU A 107 -3.10 18.98 -9.79
CA LEU A 107 -1.93 18.14 -10.09
C LEU A 107 -1.81 16.90 -9.20
N LEU A 108 -2.06 17.04 -7.89
CA LEU A 108 -1.85 15.95 -6.93
C LEU A 108 -2.94 15.95 -5.86
N ARG A 109 -3.72 14.88 -5.83
CA ARG A 109 -4.62 14.55 -4.71
C ARG A 109 -3.92 13.71 -3.66
N TYR A 110 -4.45 13.71 -2.45
CA TYR A 110 -4.00 12.84 -1.36
C TYR A 110 -4.08 11.37 -1.77
N ASP A 111 -5.16 10.96 -2.44
CA ASP A 111 -5.35 9.61 -2.95
C ASP A 111 -4.21 9.14 -3.87
N GLN A 112 -3.91 9.97 -4.86
CA GLN A 112 -2.80 9.75 -5.80
C GLN A 112 -1.44 9.62 -5.10
N LEU A 113 -1.19 10.37 -4.04
CA LEU A 113 0.02 10.21 -3.22
C LEU A 113 0.03 8.86 -2.48
N VAL A 114 -1.10 8.47 -1.90
CA VAL A 114 -1.26 7.19 -1.19
C VAL A 114 -1.00 6.03 -2.15
N HIS A 115 -1.52 6.10 -3.37
CA HIS A 115 -1.31 5.14 -4.45
C HIS A 115 0.18 5.04 -4.84
N ALA A 116 0.83 6.17 -5.14
CA ALA A 116 2.25 6.16 -5.48
C ALA A 116 3.13 5.56 -4.37
N LEU A 117 2.88 5.91 -3.11
CA LEU A 117 3.63 5.35 -1.98
C LEU A 117 3.35 3.86 -1.78
N GLY A 118 2.07 3.47 -1.85
CA GLY A 118 1.60 2.11 -1.68
C GLY A 118 2.20 1.15 -2.70
N PHE A 119 2.07 1.46 -3.98
CA PHE A 119 2.53 0.54 -5.02
C PHE A 119 4.04 0.61 -5.26
N GLY A 120 4.69 1.70 -4.84
CA GLY A 120 6.14 1.70 -4.62
C GLY A 120 6.59 0.70 -3.55
N LEU A 121 5.88 0.64 -2.41
CA LEU A 121 6.11 -0.39 -1.38
C LEU A 121 5.83 -1.79 -1.92
N CYS A 122 4.74 -2.00 -2.66
CA CYS A 122 4.44 -3.27 -3.31
C CYS A 122 5.56 -3.73 -4.26
N THR A 123 6.12 -2.83 -5.08
CA THR A 123 7.29 -3.13 -5.91
C THR A 123 8.49 -3.55 -5.07
N TRP A 124 8.74 -2.89 -3.94
CA TRP A 124 9.80 -3.30 -3.01
C TRP A 124 9.52 -4.66 -2.36
N LEU A 125 8.27 -4.99 -2.04
CA LEU A 125 7.89 -6.32 -1.56
C LEU A 125 8.14 -7.40 -2.61
N CYS A 126 7.79 -7.15 -3.88
CA CYS A 126 8.10 -8.07 -4.98
C CYS A 126 9.61 -8.32 -5.08
N TRP A 127 10.43 -7.28 -4.95
CA TRP A 127 11.88 -7.42 -4.94
C TRP A 127 12.37 -8.27 -3.76
N GLN A 128 11.86 -8.05 -2.55
CA GLN A 128 12.22 -8.85 -1.38
C GLN A 128 11.79 -10.32 -1.52
N GLY A 129 10.60 -10.57 -2.08
CA GLY A 129 10.11 -11.92 -2.38
C GLY A 129 11.01 -12.66 -3.37
N LEU A 130 11.42 -11.99 -4.47
CA LEU A 130 12.40 -12.55 -5.40
C LEU A 130 13.74 -12.81 -4.72
N ARG A 131 14.21 -11.85 -3.90
CA ARG A 131 15.48 -11.96 -3.20
C ARG A 131 15.55 -13.15 -2.24
N ALA A 132 14.44 -13.50 -1.61
CA ALA A 132 14.37 -14.62 -0.69
C ALA A 132 14.43 -16.00 -1.39
N ARG A 133 14.31 -16.07 -2.72
CA ARG A 133 14.22 -17.33 -3.48
C ARG A 133 15.33 -17.55 -4.48
N LEU A 134 16.05 -16.50 -4.86
CA LEU A 134 17.16 -16.59 -5.79
C LEU A 134 18.48 -16.57 -5.00
N ALA A 135 19.51 -17.28 -5.49
CA ALA A 135 20.76 -17.48 -4.77
C ALA A 135 21.66 -16.22 -4.67
N ASP A 136 21.77 -15.43 -5.75
CA ASP A 136 22.43 -14.11 -5.76
C ASP A 136 21.69 -13.14 -6.70
N PRO A 137 20.46 -12.74 -6.37
CA PRO A 137 19.66 -11.85 -7.19
C PRO A 137 20.25 -10.44 -7.16
N ARG A 138 20.93 -10.08 -8.24
CA ARG A 138 21.39 -8.70 -8.48
C ARG A 138 20.31 -7.91 -9.21
N PRO A 139 20.06 -6.64 -8.85
CA PRO A 139 19.14 -5.81 -9.61
C PRO A 139 19.62 -5.67 -11.05
N SER A 140 18.85 -6.25 -11.96
CA SER A 140 18.98 -6.07 -13.40
C SER A 140 17.74 -5.35 -13.90
N PHE A 141 17.83 -4.73 -15.08
CA PHE A 141 16.67 -4.08 -15.69
C PHE A 141 15.45 -5.02 -15.76
N GLY A 142 15.65 -6.27 -16.20
CA GLY A 142 14.56 -7.25 -16.30
C GLY A 142 13.93 -7.60 -14.95
N LEU A 143 14.72 -7.80 -13.89
CA LEU A 143 14.17 -8.09 -12.56
C LEU A 143 13.47 -6.88 -11.94
N LEU A 144 14.01 -5.67 -12.13
CA LEU A 144 13.39 -4.45 -11.63
C LEU A 144 12.09 -4.14 -12.38
N LEU A 145 12.06 -4.35 -13.70
CA LEU A 145 10.85 -4.24 -14.51
C LEU A 145 9.80 -5.26 -14.04
N LEU A 146 10.20 -6.51 -13.78
CA LEU A 146 9.29 -7.53 -13.22
C LEU A 146 8.71 -7.10 -11.87
N CYS A 147 9.51 -6.53 -10.97
CA CYS A 147 9.01 -6.01 -9.69
C CYS A 147 8.08 -4.80 -9.86
N ALA A 148 8.39 -3.89 -10.80
CA ALA A 148 7.54 -2.74 -11.09
C ALA A 148 6.19 -3.20 -11.65
N LEU A 149 6.19 -4.13 -12.62
CA LEU A 149 4.97 -4.75 -13.14
C LEU A 149 4.21 -5.53 -12.06
N GLY A 150 4.91 -6.18 -11.13
CA GLY A 150 4.28 -6.82 -9.97
C GLY A 150 3.58 -5.82 -9.04
N GLY A 151 4.21 -4.67 -8.78
CA GLY A 151 3.60 -3.56 -8.05
C GLY A 151 2.36 -3.01 -8.77
N MET A 152 2.46 -2.84 -10.10
CA MET A 152 1.33 -2.44 -10.94
C MET A 152 0.19 -3.46 -10.92
N GLY A 153 0.49 -4.75 -10.95
CA GLY A 153 -0.52 -5.81 -10.85
C GLY A 153 -1.25 -5.80 -9.51
N LEU A 154 -0.54 -5.51 -8.42
CA LEU A 154 -1.17 -5.28 -7.11
C LEU A 154 -1.99 -3.99 -7.09
N GLY A 155 -1.57 -2.95 -7.82
CA GLY A 155 -2.35 -1.74 -8.09
C GLY A 155 -3.66 -2.04 -8.77
N ALA A 156 -3.62 -2.75 -9.90
CA ALA A 156 -4.82 -3.17 -10.61
C ALA A 156 -5.73 -4.07 -9.73
N ALA A 157 -5.17 -4.90 -8.86
CA ALA A 157 -5.96 -5.69 -7.91
C ALA A 157 -6.67 -4.80 -6.88
N ASN A 158 -6.08 -3.68 -6.46
CA ASN A 158 -6.76 -2.68 -5.64
C ASN A 158 -7.93 -2.05 -6.38
N GLU A 159 -7.74 -1.62 -7.63
CA GLU A 159 -8.82 -1.08 -8.47
C GLU A 159 -9.97 -2.08 -8.66
N ILE A 160 -9.66 -3.38 -8.76
CA ILE A 160 -10.68 -4.43 -8.82
C ILE A 160 -11.51 -4.45 -7.53
N VAL A 161 -10.89 -4.30 -6.35
CA VAL A 161 -11.63 -4.24 -5.09
C VAL A 161 -12.55 -3.03 -5.04
N GLU A 162 -12.08 -1.87 -5.48
CA GLU A 162 -12.91 -0.65 -5.56
C GLU A 162 -14.05 -0.82 -6.57
N PHE A 163 -13.79 -1.45 -7.71
CA PHE A 163 -14.85 -1.78 -8.65
C PHE A 163 -15.89 -2.74 -8.05
N MET A 164 -15.47 -3.71 -7.24
CA MET A 164 -16.40 -4.58 -6.51
C MET A 164 -17.23 -3.79 -5.47
N ALA A 165 -16.66 -2.75 -4.87
CA ALA A 165 -17.38 -1.83 -3.98
C ALA A 165 -18.53 -1.13 -4.72
N VAL A 166 -18.24 -0.57 -5.89
CA VAL A 166 -19.20 0.11 -6.78
C VAL A 166 -20.35 -0.83 -7.16
N LEU A 167 -20.07 -2.11 -7.37
CA LEU A 167 -21.10 -3.10 -7.70
C LEU A 167 -21.95 -3.53 -6.49
N ALA A 168 -21.39 -3.48 -5.28
CA ALA A 168 -22.02 -3.99 -4.07
C ALA A 168 -22.83 -2.91 -3.31
N LEU A 169 -22.50 -1.64 -3.51
CA LEU A 169 -23.04 -0.52 -2.75
C LEU A 169 -23.68 0.52 -3.67
N PRO A 170 -24.82 1.13 -3.28
CA PRO A 170 -25.59 2.01 -4.16
C PRO A 170 -24.89 3.34 -4.48
N GLU A 171 -24.02 3.81 -3.60
CA GLU A 171 -23.20 5.03 -3.75
C GLU A 171 -21.81 4.71 -3.19
N THR A 172 -20.74 5.07 -3.90
CA THR A 172 -19.36 4.95 -3.41
C THR A 172 -18.59 6.25 -3.63
N GLY A 173 -17.71 6.59 -2.69
CA GLY A 173 -16.87 7.79 -2.76
C GLY A 173 -15.64 7.65 -3.67
N VAL A 174 -15.37 6.45 -4.18
CA VAL A 174 -14.21 6.11 -5.02
C VAL A 174 -14.65 5.36 -6.29
N GLY A 175 -13.76 5.35 -7.28
CA GLY A 175 -13.95 4.70 -8.58
C GLY A 175 -14.39 5.64 -9.71
N GLY A 176 -14.85 5.05 -10.81
CA GLY A 176 -15.09 5.76 -12.07
C GLY A 176 -13.85 5.83 -12.96
N TYR A 177 -14.05 5.97 -14.27
CA TYR A 177 -12.98 5.81 -15.25
C TYR A 177 -11.80 6.77 -15.02
N GLU A 178 -12.08 8.05 -14.76
CA GLU A 178 -11.03 9.06 -14.59
C GLU A 178 -10.23 8.85 -13.30
N ASN A 179 -10.91 8.53 -12.18
CA ASN A 179 -10.22 8.26 -10.91
C ASN A 179 -9.29 7.05 -11.06
N THR A 180 -9.85 5.90 -11.44
CA THR A 180 -9.10 4.65 -11.63
C THR A 180 -7.95 4.82 -12.63
N ALA A 181 -8.13 5.60 -13.70
CA ALA A 181 -7.05 5.86 -14.65
C ALA A 181 -5.91 6.67 -14.02
N TRP A 182 -6.23 7.71 -13.24
CA TRP A 182 -5.23 8.47 -12.49
C TRP A 182 -4.55 7.62 -11.42
N ASP A 183 -5.30 6.79 -10.71
CA ASP A 183 -4.76 5.89 -9.69
C ASP A 183 -3.73 4.95 -10.31
N LEU A 184 -4.03 4.34 -11.46
CA LEU A 184 -3.08 3.54 -12.22
C LEU A 184 -1.84 4.33 -12.68
N VAL A 185 -1.98 5.61 -13.04
CA VAL A 185 -0.83 6.48 -13.36
C VAL A 185 0.06 6.68 -12.14
N PHE A 186 -0.52 6.95 -10.97
CA PHE A 186 0.25 7.12 -9.74
C PHE A 186 0.85 5.81 -9.22
N ASN A 187 0.16 4.69 -9.40
CA ASN A 187 0.70 3.34 -9.18
C ASN A 187 1.97 3.15 -10.02
N PHE A 188 1.94 3.56 -11.29
CA PHE A 188 3.06 3.46 -12.21
C PHE A 188 4.24 4.34 -11.80
N ILE A 189 3.97 5.58 -11.39
CA ILE A 189 5.00 6.48 -10.86
C ILE A 189 5.67 5.85 -9.64
N GLY A 190 4.88 5.40 -8.67
CA GLY A 190 5.36 4.75 -7.44
C GLY A 190 6.23 3.53 -7.71
N ALA A 191 5.71 2.60 -8.52
CA ALA A 191 6.41 1.37 -8.90
C ALA A 191 7.73 1.67 -9.64
N SER A 192 7.73 2.64 -10.54
CA SER A 192 8.92 3.05 -11.30
C SER A 192 9.99 3.66 -10.39
N VAL A 193 9.60 4.59 -9.51
CA VAL A 193 10.51 5.22 -8.54
C VAL A 193 11.14 4.16 -7.62
N ALA A 194 10.34 3.21 -7.12
CA ALA A 194 10.84 2.12 -6.28
C ALA A 194 11.85 1.24 -7.05
N GLY A 195 11.54 0.87 -8.29
CA GLY A 195 12.44 0.10 -9.15
C GLY A 195 13.80 0.80 -9.34
N VAL A 196 13.78 2.10 -9.66
CA VAL A 196 15.00 2.92 -9.80
C VAL A 196 15.77 3.00 -8.49
N ALA A 197 15.11 3.26 -7.37
CA ALA A 197 15.73 3.37 -6.05
C ALA A 197 16.43 2.07 -5.63
N ILE A 198 15.82 0.91 -5.89
CA ILE A 198 16.43 -0.40 -5.66
C ILE A 198 17.70 -0.55 -6.50
N GLY A 199 17.62 -0.23 -7.80
CA GLY A 199 18.77 -0.28 -8.70
C GLY A 199 19.93 0.62 -8.28
N TRP A 200 19.63 1.85 -7.83
CA TRP A 200 20.64 2.81 -7.37
C TRP A 200 21.33 2.36 -6.08
N ARG A 201 20.58 1.95 -5.05
CA ARG A 201 21.15 1.51 -3.77
C ARG A 201 22.11 0.32 -3.93
N SER A 202 21.84 -0.58 -4.87
CA SER A 202 22.74 -1.72 -5.11
C SER A 202 23.99 -1.38 -5.91
N LYS A 203 24.02 -0.24 -6.62
CA LYS A 203 25.26 0.27 -7.24
C LYS A 203 26.16 0.93 -6.20
N THR A 204 25.58 1.71 -5.28
CA THR A 204 26.32 2.43 -4.23
C THR A 204 26.83 1.55 -3.11
N ALA A 205 26.18 0.40 -2.85
CA ALA A 205 26.63 -0.57 -1.85
C ALA A 205 27.86 -1.40 -2.29
N ARG A 206 28.40 -1.16 -3.49
CA ARG A 206 29.69 -1.75 -3.88
C ARG A 206 30.82 -0.97 -3.19
N PRO A 207 31.71 -1.61 -2.42
CA PRO A 207 33.03 -1.03 -2.19
C PRO A 207 33.68 -0.80 -3.55
N SER A 208 34.34 0.33 -3.74
CA SER A 208 35.27 0.55 -4.84
C SER A 208 36.43 -0.43 -4.66
N SER A 209 36.29 -1.65 -5.18
CA SER A 209 37.43 -2.53 -5.40
C SER A 209 37.92 -2.31 -6.83
N ALA A 210 39.19 -1.90 -6.93
CA ALA A 210 39.99 -1.51 -8.10
C ALA A 210 39.90 0.00 -8.42
N ASP A 211 41.00 0.76 -8.44
CA ASP A 211 42.40 0.40 -8.75
C ASP A 211 43.44 0.73 -7.66
#